data_AF-A0A1I7Z2W9-F1
#
_entry.id   AF-A0A1I7Z2W9-F1
#
_cell.length_a   1.000
_cell.length_b   1.000
_cell.length_c   1.000
_cell.angle_alpha   90.00
_cell.angle_beta   90.00
_cell.angle_gamma   90.00
#
_symmetry.space_group_name_H-M   'P 1'
#
loop_
_entity.id
_entity.type
_entity.pdbx_description
1 polymer ?
#
loop_
_entity_poly.entity_id
_entity_poly.type
_entity_poly.pdbx_seq_one_letter_code
_entity_poly.pdbx_strand_id
1 'polypeptide(L)'
;MSNSSTLFDDDVDDATSSVMLRSYPYLVFSACKMWIPIAIFLVLLSSSKFYSRDVGHIFHNLDGVTADCNFDTCYAGMKKSLKLEVDQPWSHPELFRPEIEMYYKTSETLDGVRKVCQAFRAFRTCMGDDYRSCMTPAKVSGLGVTPKAAYEFVSVFSQLHYVCGAGLNVFVNGAVCMKNTWSHSDRALDEALIKFNTKAENDPSNVCTYGNELVNKFSTTFWMQCRDAKVYPRDVEFWGCEYARIYVFNRYPQCAIRCSIPSSGGIIG
;
A
#
# COMPACT_ATOMS: atom_id res chain seq x y z
N MET A 1 31.70 -9.65 47.10
CA MET A 1 31.01 -9.21 48.33
C MET A 1 30.67 -7.73 48.14
N SER A 2 29.38 -7.41 48.34
CA SER A 2 28.75 -6.08 48.59
C SER A 2 29.02 -4.95 47.58
N ASN A 3 28.01 -4.45 46.83
CA ASN A 3 26.88 -3.55 47.23
C ASN A 3 27.37 -2.30 48.00
N SER A 4 26.88 -1.07 47.83
CA SER A 4 25.64 -0.49 47.31
C SER A 4 25.88 1.04 47.17
N SER A 5 25.22 1.78 46.26
CA SER A 5 24.06 2.68 46.49
C SER A 5 24.17 3.57 47.75
N THR A 6 23.79 4.85 47.84
CA THR A 6 22.86 5.77 47.13
C THR A 6 22.95 7.13 47.86
N LEU A 7 22.54 8.25 47.26
CA LEU A 7 22.41 9.53 47.97
C LEU A 7 21.16 10.33 47.48
N PHE A 8 20.26 10.60 48.45
CA PHE A 8 19.17 11.59 48.61
C PHE A 8 17.96 11.59 47.62
N ASP A 9 16.72 11.28 48.05
CA ASP A 9 15.76 11.93 49.00
C ASP A 9 14.98 13.09 48.30
N ASP A 10 13.65 13.29 48.39
CA ASP A 10 12.72 13.31 49.54
C ASP A 10 11.21 13.20 49.13
N ASP A 11 10.38 12.80 50.11
CA ASP A 11 8.95 13.10 50.43
C ASP A 11 7.80 12.77 49.43
N VAL A 12 6.77 11.93 49.71
CA VAL A 12 5.79 11.77 50.82
C VAL A 12 4.73 12.89 50.89
N ASP A 13 3.50 12.62 50.39
CA ASP A 13 2.29 12.49 51.21
C ASP A 13 1.00 12.22 50.40
N ASP A 14 0.08 11.51 51.05
CA ASP A 14 -1.16 10.89 50.57
C ASP A 14 -2.38 11.69 51.06
N ALA A 15 -3.44 11.86 50.23
CA ALA A 15 -4.86 11.98 50.66
C ALA A 15 -5.83 12.35 49.51
N THR A 16 -6.63 11.37 49.13
CA THR A 16 -8.06 11.40 48.73
C THR A 16 -8.83 12.73 48.64
N SER A 17 -9.47 12.99 47.49
CA SER A 17 -10.94 13.23 47.37
C SER A 17 -11.42 13.53 45.93
N SER A 18 -12.22 12.60 45.39
CA SER A 18 -13.57 12.74 44.82
C SER A 18 -13.99 13.93 43.91
N VAL A 19 -14.73 13.57 42.84
CA VAL A 19 -15.85 14.29 42.16
C VAL A 19 -15.53 15.15 40.90
N MET A 20 -15.84 14.62 39.71
CA MET A 20 -16.92 15.08 38.82
C MET A 20 -16.81 14.47 37.41
N LEU A 21 -17.59 13.42 37.16
CA LEU A 21 -18.01 13.05 35.80
C LEU A 21 -19.19 13.96 35.42
N ARG A 22 -19.05 14.74 34.35
CA ARG A 22 -20.15 15.48 33.73
C ARG A 22 -20.76 14.66 32.60
N SER A 23 -22.00 14.24 32.85
CA SER A 23 -23.00 13.74 31.91
C SER A 23 -23.55 14.84 31.01
N TYR A 24 -24.01 14.51 29.79
CA TYR A 24 -25.20 15.06 29.06
C TYR A 24 -25.44 14.22 27.77
N PRO A 25 -26.66 14.17 27.18
CA PRO A 25 -27.43 12.93 26.99
C PRO A 25 -28.04 12.74 25.57
N TYR A 26 -29.05 11.85 25.49
CA TYR A 26 -30.01 11.53 24.39
C TYR A 26 -29.48 10.48 23.37
N LEU A 27 -30.18 9.42 22.97
CA LEU A 27 -31.61 9.19 22.76
C LEU A 27 -31.99 7.72 23.03
N VAL A 28 -33.12 7.54 23.73
CA VAL A 28 -33.85 6.27 23.86
C VAL A 28 -34.84 6.21 22.69
N PHE A 29 -34.72 5.22 21.80
CA PHE A 29 -35.80 4.89 20.87
C PHE A 29 -36.61 3.71 21.43
N SER A 30 -37.80 4.07 21.91
CA SER A 30 -38.86 3.17 22.33
C SER A 30 -39.47 2.47 21.11
N ALA A 31 -39.57 1.15 21.18
CA ALA A 31 -40.23 0.32 20.18
C ALA A 31 -41.75 0.46 20.31
N CYS A 32 -42.38 1.21 19.39
CA CYS A 32 -43.82 1.20 19.23
C CYS A 32 -44.22 0.09 18.24
N LYS A 33 -44.70 -1.03 18.80
CA LYS A 33 -45.55 -1.99 18.09
C LYS A 33 -46.83 -1.28 17.67
N MET A 34 -47.15 -1.29 16.38
CA MET A 34 -48.52 -1.05 15.92
C MET A 34 -48.84 -2.04 14.80
N TRP A 35 -50.00 -2.68 14.94
CA TRP A 35 -50.42 -3.90 14.28
C TRP A 35 -51.76 -3.60 13.60
N ILE A 36 -51.81 -3.35 12.29
CA ILE A 36 -53.05 -3.40 11.48
C ILE A 36 -52.64 -3.72 10.00
N PRO A 37 -53.51 -4.27 9.13
CA PRO A 37 -53.40 -5.66 8.69
C PRO A 37 -53.29 -5.84 7.16
N ILE A 38 -53.11 -7.11 6.80
CA ILE A 38 -53.13 -7.76 5.49
C ILE A 38 -54.21 -7.19 4.54
N ALA A 39 -53.77 -6.64 3.39
CA ALA A 39 -54.33 -6.89 2.06
C ALA A 39 -53.58 -6.02 1.03
N ILE A 40 -53.43 -6.51 -0.20
CA ILE A 40 -52.88 -5.82 -1.38
C ILE A 40 -51.35 -5.80 -1.46
N PHE A 41 -50.74 -6.96 -1.71
CA PHE A 41 -49.53 -7.07 -2.55
C PHE A 41 -49.42 -8.50 -3.12
N LEU A 42 -50.53 -8.98 -3.68
CA LEU A 42 -50.63 -10.28 -4.35
C LEU A 42 -51.19 -10.09 -5.76
N VAL A 43 -50.50 -9.29 -6.58
CA VAL A 43 -50.56 -9.37 -8.03
C VAL A 43 -49.17 -8.97 -8.54
N LEU A 44 -48.63 -9.76 -9.47
CA LEU A 44 -47.32 -9.62 -10.14
C LEU A 44 -46.13 -10.37 -9.52
N LEU A 45 -46.35 -11.62 -9.13
CA LEU A 45 -45.32 -12.67 -9.26
C LEU A 45 -45.83 -13.73 -10.24
N SER A 46 -45.57 -13.52 -11.53
CA SER A 46 -45.53 -14.61 -12.50
C SER A 46 -44.66 -14.23 -13.70
N SER A 47 -43.51 -14.88 -13.77
CA SER A 47 -42.87 -15.31 -15.02
C SER A 47 -42.21 -14.24 -15.89
N SER A 48 -40.91 -14.02 -15.67
CA SER A 48 -39.93 -14.13 -16.77
C SER A 48 -38.52 -14.29 -16.21
N LYS A 49 -37.94 -15.47 -16.44
CA LYS A 49 -36.49 -15.66 -16.48
C LYS A 49 -35.95 -14.68 -17.52
N PHE A 50 -35.18 -13.68 -17.12
CA PHE A 50 -34.27 -13.02 -18.03
C PHE A 50 -32.98 -12.67 -17.30
N TYR A 51 -31.99 -13.50 -17.60
CA TYR A 51 -30.58 -13.24 -17.43
C TYR A 51 -30.23 -11.94 -18.18
N SER A 52 -29.75 -10.95 -17.45
CA SER A 52 -29.21 -9.69 -17.99
C SER A 52 -27.97 -9.41 -17.12
N ARG A 53 -26.70 -9.49 -17.53
CA ARG A 53 -26.01 -9.21 -18.82
C ARG A 53 -26.57 -7.96 -19.50
N ASP A 54 -25.75 -6.92 -19.51
CA ASP A 54 -25.99 -5.60 -20.11
C ASP A 54 -26.69 -4.55 -19.24
N VAL A 55 -25.97 -4.06 -18.22
CA VAL A 55 -26.08 -2.65 -17.81
C VAL A 55 -24.67 -2.08 -17.74
N GLY A 56 -24.28 -1.37 -18.80
CA GLY A 56 -22.95 -0.79 -18.96
C GLY A 56 -22.63 -0.27 -20.36
N HIS A 57 -23.49 -0.51 -21.36
CA HIS A 57 -23.43 0.19 -22.66
C HIS A 57 -24.14 1.55 -22.59
N ILE A 58 -23.59 2.50 -21.84
CA ILE A 58 -23.83 3.94 -22.04
C ILE A 58 -22.49 4.69 -21.91
N PHE A 59 -21.53 4.34 -22.75
CA PHE A 59 -20.37 5.19 -23.09
C PHE A 59 -19.96 4.91 -24.54
N HIS A 60 -20.84 5.24 -25.49
CA HIS A 60 -20.44 5.41 -26.90
C HIS A 60 -20.21 6.88 -27.18
N ASN A 61 -18.98 7.36 -26.94
CA ASN A 61 -18.31 8.41 -27.72
C ASN A 61 -16.89 8.72 -27.20
N LEU A 62 -15.98 7.75 -27.26
CA LEU A 62 -14.53 7.97 -27.20
C LEU A 62 -13.81 6.95 -28.11
N ASP A 63 -14.22 6.85 -29.37
CA ASP A 63 -13.66 5.93 -30.38
C ASP A 63 -12.31 6.45 -30.91
N GLY A 64 -11.36 6.65 -30.00
CA GLY A 64 -9.98 7.01 -30.35
C GLY A 64 -8.90 6.53 -29.37
N VAL A 65 -9.25 5.94 -28.21
CA VAL A 65 -8.25 5.60 -27.17
C VAL A 65 -8.61 4.33 -26.38
N THR A 66 -9.01 3.23 -27.03
CA THR A 66 -9.08 1.91 -26.36
C THR A 66 -8.19 0.91 -27.09
N ALA A 67 -6.87 1.09 -26.97
CA ALA A 67 -6.02 -0.09 -26.87
C ALA A 67 -6.57 -0.90 -25.69
N ASP A 68 -7.16 -2.05 -25.98
CA ASP A 68 -7.63 -2.99 -24.96
C ASP A 68 -6.40 -3.45 -24.19
N CYS A 69 -6.22 -2.86 -23.02
CA CYS A 69 -5.12 -3.18 -22.16
C CYS A 69 -5.42 -4.57 -21.62
N ASN A 70 -4.75 -5.59 -22.17
CA ASN A 70 -4.89 -7.03 -21.87
C ASN A 70 -4.59 -7.42 -20.39
N PHE A 71 -5.06 -6.62 -19.43
CA PHE A 71 -4.82 -6.72 -18.01
C PHE A 71 -5.32 -8.03 -17.46
N ASP A 72 -6.57 -8.42 -17.76
CA ASP A 72 -7.14 -9.69 -17.29
C ASP A 72 -6.29 -10.88 -17.71
N THR A 73 -5.97 -10.96 -19.01
CA THR A 73 -5.19 -12.07 -19.58
C THR A 73 -3.77 -12.13 -19.02
N CYS A 74 -3.06 -11.00 -18.99
CA CYS A 74 -1.68 -10.97 -18.54
C CYS A 74 -1.54 -11.10 -17.02
N TYR A 75 -2.47 -10.53 -16.27
CA TYR A 75 -2.50 -10.66 -14.83
C TYR A 75 -2.84 -12.08 -14.40
N ALA A 76 -3.71 -12.81 -15.10
CA ALA A 76 -4.01 -14.21 -14.78
C ALA A 76 -2.73 -15.09 -14.72
N GLY A 77 -1.75 -14.84 -15.58
CA GLY A 77 -0.44 -15.49 -15.52
C GLY A 77 0.32 -15.17 -14.25
N MET A 78 0.40 -13.89 -13.89
CA MET A 78 1.06 -13.42 -12.66
C MET A 78 0.35 -13.95 -11.40
N LYS A 79 -0.98 -13.86 -11.35
CA LYS A 79 -1.83 -14.42 -10.28
C LYS A 79 -1.52 -15.89 -10.05
N LYS A 80 -1.47 -16.68 -11.12
CA LYS A 80 -1.16 -18.12 -11.04
C LYS A 80 0.27 -18.38 -10.55
N SER A 81 1.25 -17.63 -11.03
CA SER A 81 2.66 -17.81 -10.64
C SER A 81 2.92 -17.44 -9.17
N LEU A 82 2.24 -16.42 -8.67
CA LEU A 82 2.39 -15.92 -7.30
C LEU A 82 1.26 -16.35 -6.36
N LYS A 83 0.35 -17.22 -6.81
CA LYS A 83 -0.81 -17.67 -6.01
C LYS A 83 -1.50 -16.50 -5.29
N LEU A 84 -1.73 -15.41 -6.03
CA LEU A 84 -2.40 -14.22 -5.49
C LEU A 84 -3.89 -14.51 -5.38
N GLU A 85 -4.56 -13.94 -4.39
CA GLU A 85 -6.01 -14.13 -4.20
C GLU A 85 -6.80 -13.03 -4.92
N VAL A 86 -6.25 -11.80 -4.98
CA VAL A 86 -6.89 -10.65 -5.65
C VAL A 86 -7.09 -10.90 -7.13
N ASP A 87 -8.35 -10.94 -7.58
CA ASP A 87 -8.74 -11.10 -9.00
C ASP A 87 -8.49 -9.84 -9.84
N GLN A 88 -8.84 -8.68 -9.29
CA GLN A 88 -8.77 -7.38 -9.97
C GLN A 88 -7.89 -6.41 -9.19
N PRO A 89 -6.55 -6.47 -9.35
CA PRO A 89 -5.61 -5.65 -8.59
C PRO A 89 -5.76 -4.14 -8.86
N TRP A 90 -6.35 -3.74 -9.99
CA TRP A 90 -6.68 -2.34 -10.29
C TRP A 90 -7.86 -1.82 -9.48
N SER A 91 -8.80 -2.69 -9.10
CA SER A 91 -9.94 -2.36 -8.26
C SER A 91 -9.59 -2.37 -6.77
N HIS A 92 -8.64 -3.23 -6.38
CA HIS A 92 -8.21 -3.45 -5.00
C HIS A 92 -6.68 -3.39 -4.81
N PRO A 93 -6.02 -2.28 -5.18
CA PRO A 93 -4.58 -2.13 -5.03
C PRO A 93 -4.10 -2.21 -3.57
N GLU A 94 -4.97 -1.84 -2.62
CA GLU A 94 -4.74 -1.94 -1.18
C GLU A 94 -4.61 -3.39 -0.68
N LEU A 95 -5.24 -4.34 -1.37
CA LEU A 95 -5.13 -5.77 -1.08
C LEU A 95 -4.01 -6.42 -1.89
N PHE A 96 -3.80 -5.94 -3.12
CA PHE A 96 -2.77 -6.47 -4.01
C PHE A 96 -1.34 -6.19 -3.52
N ARG A 97 -1.05 -4.97 -3.03
CA ARG A 97 0.30 -4.62 -2.56
C ARG A 97 0.77 -5.53 -1.40
N PRO A 98 0.00 -5.73 -0.31
CA PRO A 98 0.40 -6.61 0.78
C PRO A 98 0.67 -8.06 0.34
N GLU A 99 -0.07 -8.59 -0.64
CA GLU A 99 0.18 -9.95 -1.16
C GLU A 99 1.54 -10.05 -1.89
N ILE A 100 1.92 -9.00 -2.63
CA ILE A 100 3.26 -8.91 -3.23
C ILE A 100 4.33 -8.77 -2.15
N GLU A 101 4.12 -7.89 -1.17
CA GLU A 101 5.07 -7.64 -0.07
C GLU A 101 5.23 -8.86 0.85
N MET A 102 4.24 -9.76 0.91
CA MET A 102 4.38 -11.04 1.62
C MET A 102 5.55 -11.86 1.10
N TYR A 103 5.84 -11.82 -0.21
CA TYR A 103 7.01 -12.49 -0.79
C TYR A 103 8.34 -11.90 -0.31
N TYR A 104 8.33 -10.68 0.22
CA TYR A 104 9.52 -10.06 0.81
C TYR A 104 9.72 -10.54 2.26
N LYS A 105 8.63 -10.97 2.93
CA LYS A 105 8.58 -11.41 4.34
C LYS A 105 8.86 -12.91 4.51
N THR A 106 8.23 -13.75 3.69
CA THR A 106 8.01 -15.17 4.04
C THR A 106 8.92 -16.17 3.36
N SER A 107 9.66 -15.81 2.31
CA SER A 107 10.44 -16.81 1.60
C SER A 107 11.53 -17.39 2.51
N GLU A 108 11.51 -18.71 2.71
CA GLU A 108 12.54 -19.45 3.46
C GLU A 108 13.91 -19.34 2.78
N THR A 109 13.92 -19.08 1.47
CA THR A 109 15.11 -18.75 0.68
C THR A 109 15.11 -17.28 0.26
N LEU A 110 16.25 -16.75 -0.21
CA LEU A 110 16.37 -15.38 -0.73
C LEU A 110 15.58 -15.15 -2.06
N ASP A 111 14.76 -16.12 -2.47
CA ASP A 111 14.15 -16.16 -3.79
C ASP A 111 12.75 -15.56 -3.85
N GLY A 112 12.17 -15.11 -2.73
CA GLY A 112 10.83 -14.50 -2.72
C GLY A 112 10.72 -13.30 -3.66
N VAL A 113 11.63 -12.33 -3.52
CA VAL A 113 11.73 -11.19 -4.44
C VAL A 113 12.02 -11.66 -5.87
N ARG A 114 12.87 -12.68 -6.07
CA ARG A 114 13.16 -13.20 -7.42
C ARG A 114 11.92 -13.78 -8.09
N LYS A 115 11.06 -14.49 -7.35
CA LYS A 115 9.78 -15.01 -7.85
C LYS A 115 8.85 -13.88 -8.26
N VAL A 116 8.71 -12.84 -7.43
CA VAL A 116 7.95 -11.63 -7.78
C VAL A 116 8.49 -11.01 -9.07
N CYS A 117 9.80 -10.86 -9.18
CA CYS A 117 10.43 -10.28 -10.36
C CYS A 117 10.30 -11.13 -11.62
N GLN A 118 10.31 -12.46 -11.49
CA GLN A 118 10.04 -13.36 -12.60
C GLN A 118 8.59 -13.22 -13.08
N ALA A 119 7.62 -13.21 -12.15
CA ALA A 119 6.21 -13.06 -12.47
C ALA A 119 5.90 -11.68 -13.07
N PHE A 120 6.50 -10.62 -12.53
CA PHE A 120 6.40 -9.26 -13.07
C PHE A 120 6.98 -9.16 -14.49
N ARG A 121 8.13 -9.79 -14.76
CA ARG A 121 8.68 -9.84 -16.12
C ARG A 121 7.75 -10.59 -17.08
N ALA A 122 7.17 -11.71 -16.66
CA ALA A 122 6.20 -12.45 -17.47
C ALA A 122 4.95 -11.62 -17.77
N PHE A 123 4.43 -10.88 -16.78
CA PHE A 123 3.33 -9.94 -16.97
C PHE A 123 3.69 -8.87 -18.02
N ARG A 124 4.85 -8.22 -17.88
CA ARG A 124 5.31 -7.20 -18.83
C ARG A 124 5.51 -7.77 -20.23
N THR A 125 6.07 -8.97 -20.35
CA THR A 125 6.24 -9.64 -21.64
C THR A 125 4.89 -9.99 -22.28
N CYS A 126 3.91 -10.43 -21.50
CA CYS A 126 2.55 -10.68 -22.01
C CYS A 126 1.89 -9.39 -22.55
N MET A 127 2.06 -8.26 -21.86
CA MET A 127 1.54 -6.98 -22.32
C MET A 127 2.27 -6.43 -23.55
N GLY A 128 3.51 -6.86 -23.80
CA GLY A 128 4.29 -6.43 -24.96
C GLY A 128 4.41 -4.91 -25.05
N ASP A 129 4.13 -4.38 -26.24
CA ASP A 129 4.24 -2.95 -26.55
C ASP A 129 3.17 -2.11 -25.84
N ASP A 130 2.04 -2.72 -25.47
CA ASP A 130 0.94 -2.04 -24.78
C ASP A 130 1.27 -1.72 -23.32
N TYR A 131 2.28 -2.36 -22.73
CA TYR A 131 2.64 -2.13 -21.33
C TYR A 131 2.80 -0.63 -21.00
N ARG A 132 3.53 0.11 -21.84
CA ARG A 132 3.83 1.53 -21.58
C ARG A 132 2.60 2.42 -21.73
N SER A 133 1.73 2.15 -22.69
CA SER A 133 0.53 2.96 -22.93
C SER A 133 -0.54 2.65 -21.87
N CYS A 134 -0.65 1.38 -21.46
CA CYS A 134 -1.65 0.88 -20.53
C CYS A 134 -1.33 1.10 -19.06
N MET A 135 -0.06 1.07 -18.65
CA MET A 135 0.38 1.33 -17.28
C MET A 135 0.41 2.82 -16.94
N THR A 136 -0.70 3.51 -17.23
CA THR A 136 -0.90 4.91 -16.88
C THR A 136 -2.19 5.05 -16.05
N PRO A 137 -2.22 5.94 -15.04
CA PRO A 137 -3.41 6.11 -14.21
C PRO A 137 -4.66 6.44 -15.04
N ALA A 138 -4.51 7.23 -16.11
CA ALA A 138 -5.61 7.57 -17.02
C ALA A 138 -6.22 6.35 -17.71
N LYS A 139 -5.40 5.40 -18.18
CA LYS A 139 -5.90 4.16 -18.81
C LYS A 139 -6.55 3.24 -17.80
N VAL A 140 -5.95 3.09 -16.62
CA VAL A 140 -6.49 2.25 -15.56
C VAL A 140 -7.82 2.83 -15.04
N SER A 141 -7.95 4.15 -14.90
CA SER A 141 -9.24 4.78 -14.58
C SER A 141 -10.33 4.52 -15.62
N GLY A 142 -9.95 4.29 -16.89
CA GLY A 142 -10.87 3.88 -17.95
C GLY A 142 -11.55 2.52 -17.70
N LEU A 143 -11.04 1.71 -16.78
CA LEU A 143 -11.65 0.44 -16.34
C LEU A 143 -12.78 0.64 -15.32
N GLY A 144 -13.19 1.88 -15.04
CA GLY A 144 -14.27 2.18 -14.09
C GLY A 144 -13.84 2.25 -12.62
N VAL A 145 -12.53 2.29 -12.34
CA VAL A 145 -11.99 2.43 -10.97
C VAL A 145 -11.79 3.89 -10.58
N THR A 146 -11.75 4.15 -9.27
CA THR A 146 -11.49 5.52 -8.77
C THR A 146 -10.09 6.00 -9.18
N PRO A 147 -9.88 7.32 -9.37
CA PRO A 147 -8.55 7.85 -9.65
C PRO A 147 -7.51 7.43 -8.61
N LYS A 148 -7.90 7.38 -7.33
CA LYS A 148 -7.05 6.88 -6.24
C LYS A 148 -6.56 5.45 -6.51
N ALA A 149 -7.49 4.53 -6.76
CA ALA A 149 -7.15 3.13 -7.02
C ALA A 149 -6.25 2.98 -8.27
N ALA A 150 -6.52 3.76 -9.33
CA ALA A 150 -5.68 3.76 -10.53
C ALA A 150 -4.23 4.20 -10.24
N TYR A 151 -4.03 5.28 -9.48
CA TYR A 151 -2.70 5.73 -9.07
C TYR A 151 -2.00 4.70 -8.17
N GLU A 152 -2.72 4.10 -7.22
CA GLU A 152 -2.17 3.10 -6.31
C GLU A 152 -1.74 1.84 -7.06
N PHE A 153 -2.56 1.34 -7.98
CA PHE A 153 -2.23 0.19 -8.83
C PHE A 153 -0.98 0.44 -9.69
N VAL A 154 -0.91 1.57 -10.41
CA VAL A 154 0.27 1.94 -11.20
C VAL A 154 1.51 2.13 -10.30
N SER A 155 1.31 2.59 -9.06
CA SER A 155 2.40 2.75 -8.11
C SER A 155 3.02 1.44 -7.69
N VAL A 156 2.22 0.39 -7.45
CA VAL A 156 2.73 -0.95 -7.14
C VAL A 156 3.62 -1.47 -8.28
N PHE A 157 3.21 -1.30 -9.53
CA PHE A 157 4.01 -1.73 -10.68
C PHE A 157 5.27 -0.89 -10.90
N SER A 158 5.23 0.39 -10.58
CA SER A 158 6.42 1.25 -10.60
C SER A 158 7.40 0.88 -9.49
N GLN A 159 6.89 0.51 -8.32
CA GLN A 159 7.71 -0.06 -7.25
C GLN A 159 8.33 -1.39 -7.70
N LEU A 160 7.57 -2.26 -8.38
CA LEU A 160 8.10 -3.50 -8.96
C LEU A 160 9.22 -3.24 -9.99
N HIS A 161 9.11 -2.20 -10.81
CA HIS A 161 10.21 -1.78 -11.69
C HIS A 161 11.50 -1.48 -10.94
N TYR A 162 11.39 -0.81 -9.79
CA TYR A 162 12.53 -0.52 -8.94
C TYR A 162 13.06 -1.77 -8.23
N VAL A 163 12.18 -2.49 -7.51
CA VAL A 163 12.52 -3.70 -6.75
C VAL A 163 13.17 -4.75 -7.65
N CYS A 164 12.71 -4.90 -8.89
CA CYS A 164 13.20 -5.89 -9.86
C CYS A 164 14.27 -5.37 -10.82
N GLY A 165 14.60 -4.09 -10.72
CA GLY A 165 15.65 -3.40 -11.45
C GLY A 165 16.78 -2.99 -10.51
N ALA A 166 16.97 -1.68 -10.35
CA ALA A 166 18.06 -1.11 -9.56
C ALA A 166 18.05 -1.54 -8.08
N GLY A 167 16.88 -1.78 -7.49
CA GLY A 167 16.75 -2.20 -6.10
C GLY A 167 17.02 -3.68 -5.85
N LEU A 168 17.09 -4.52 -6.88
CA LEU A 168 17.19 -5.98 -6.70
C LEU A 168 18.50 -6.39 -6.04
N ASN A 169 19.60 -5.80 -6.50
CA ASN A 169 20.94 -6.15 -6.02
C ASN A 169 21.10 -5.80 -4.53
N VAL A 170 20.64 -4.61 -4.14
CA VAL A 170 20.62 -4.16 -2.75
C VAL A 170 19.78 -5.10 -1.88
N PHE A 171 18.58 -5.46 -2.34
CA PHE A 171 17.72 -6.38 -1.58
C PHE A 171 18.39 -7.74 -1.38
N VAL A 172 18.97 -8.33 -2.43
CA VAL A 172 19.60 -9.66 -2.37
C VAL A 172 20.85 -9.65 -1.50
N ASN A 173 21.67 -8.59 -1.55
CA ASN A 173 22.88 -8.49 -0.74
C ASN A 173 22.56 -8.29 0.75
N GLY A 174 21.46 -7.60 1.07
CA GLY A 174 20.97 -7.38 2.42
C GLY A 174 19.86 -8.35 2.86
N ALA A 175 19.66 -9.46 2.17
CA ALA A 175 18.35 -10.13 2.17
C ALA A 175 17.85 -10.62 3.53
N VAL A 176 18.75 -11.00 4.45
CA VAL A 176 18.37 -11.38 5.83
C VAL A 176 17.77 -10.19 6.57
N CYS A 177 18.45 -9.04 6.55
CA CYS A 177 17.97 -7.86 7.26
C CYS A 177 16.76 -7.23 6.55
N MET A 178 16.72 -7.26 5.22
CA MET A 178 15.58 -6.79 4.42
C MET A 178 14.32 -7.59 4.72
N LYS A 179 14.43 -8.93 4.73
CA LYS A 179 13.33 -9.83 5.13
C LYS A 179 12.88 -9.52 6.55
N ASN A 180 13.81 -9.40 7.50
CA ASN A 180 13.47 -9.08 8.89
C ASN A 180 12.80 -7.71 9.03
N THR A 181 13.22 -6.72 8.24
CA THR A 181 12.60 -5.40 8.21
C THR A 181 11.13 -5.52 7.80
N TRP A 182 10.86 -6.22 6.70
CA TRP A 182 9.51 -6.45 6.24
C TRP A 182 8.68 -7.27 7.23
N SER A 183 9.25 -8.31 7.86
CA SER A 183 8.50 -9.15 8.81
C SER A 183 8.20 -8.47 10.14
N HIS A 184 9.03 -7.55 10.61
CA HIS A 184 8.83 -6.88 11.92
C HIS A 184 8.17 -5.49 11.80
N SER A 185 8.28 -4.85 10.64
CA SER A 185 7.85 -3.47 10.45
C SER A 185 6.75 -3.30 9.41
N ASP A 186 6.19 -4.38 8.86
CA ASP A 186 5.13 -4.30 7.85
C ASP A 186 3.96 -3.43 8.27
N ARG A 187 3.38 -3.68 9.44
CA ARG A 187 2.27 -2.89 9.96
C ARG A 187 2.64 -1.42 10.08
N ALA A 188 3.85 -1.12 10.56
CA ALA A 188 4.32 0.26 10.71
C ALA A 188 4.57 0.96 9.37
N LEU A 189 4.95 0.23 8.32
CA LEU A 189 5.11 0.74 6.96
C LEU A 189 3.75 0.93 6.27
N ASP A 190 2.82 -0.01 6.46
CA ASP A 190 1.45 0.09 5.96
C ASP A 190 0.69 1.26 6.61
N GLU A 191 0.79 1.41 7.92
CA GLU A 191 0.22 2.56 8.66
C GLU A 191 0.79 3.88 8.16
N ALA A 192 2.08 3.94 7.81
CA ALA A 192 2.70 5.14 7.27
C ALA A 192 2.13 5.50 5.90
N LEU A 193 1.89 4.50 5.04
CA LEU A 193 1.31 4.69 3.72
C LEU A 193 -0.16 5.10 3.82
N ILE A 194 -0.95 4.46 4.69
CA ILE A 194 -2.33 4.86 4.98
C ILE A 194 -2.38 6.30 5.47
N LYS A 195 -1.52 6.66 6.44
CA LYS A 195 -1.42 8.01 6.98
C LYS A 195 -1.09 9.03 5.89
N PHE A 196 -0.15 8.71 5.00
CA PHE A 196 0.16 9.57 3.86
C PHE A 196 -1.07 9.78 2.95
N ASN A 197 -1.75 8.71 2.56
CA ASN A 197 -2.93 8.80 1.68
C ASN A 197 -4.05 9.62 2.32
N THR A 198 -4.37 9.36 3.59
CA THR A 198 -5.40 10.11 4.33
C THR A 198 -5.04 11.59 4.45
N LYS A 199 -3.80 11.92 4.80
CA LYS A 199 -3.35 13.32 4.91
C LYS A 199 -3.35 14.02 3.55
N ALA A 200 -2.88 13.37 2.49
CA ALA A 200 -2.84 13.93 1.15
C ALA A 200 -4.23 14.17 0.56
N GLU A 201 -5.23 13.36 0.94
CA GLU A 201 -6.62 13.54 0.55
C GLU A 201 -7.29 14.70 1.29
N ASN A 202 -7.00 14.86 2.59
CA ASN A 202 -7.60 15.90 3.43
C ASN A 202 -6.92 17.26 3.28
N ASP A 203 -5.61 17.29 3.01
CA ASP A 203 -4.83 18.52 2.82
C ASP A 203 -3.83 18.38 1.65
N PRO A 204 -4.30 18.55 0.41
CA PRO A 204 -3.43 18.47 -0.77
C PRO A 204 -2.34 19.55 -0.82
N SER A 205 -2.48 20.65 -0.07
CA SER A 205 -1.52 21.77 -0.09
C SER A 205 -0.18 21.39 0.55
N ASN A 206 -0.20 20.45 1.50
CA ASN A 206 0.97 19.96 2.23
C ASN A 206 1.42 18.57 1.77
N VAL A 207 0.98 18.09 0.61
CA VAL A 207 1.24 16.73 0.13
C VAL A 207 2.72 16.38 0.06
N CYS A 208 3.59 17.33 -0.32
CA CYS A 208 5.03 17.06 -0.39
C CYS A 208 5.68 16.95 0.99
N THR A 209 5.13 17.62 2.01
CA THR A 209 5.54 17.42 3.41
C THR A 209 5.19 16.01 3.86
N TYR A 210 3.97 15.55 3.57
CA TYR A 210 3.53 14.19 3.92
C TYR A 210 4.29 13.12 3.14
N GLY A 211 4.64 13.40 1.88
CA GLY A 211 5.50 12.53 1.09
C GLY A 211 6.90 12.39 1.70
N ASN A 212 7.49 13.48 2.21
CA ASN A 212 8.75 13.42 2.96
C ASN A 212 8.59 12.63 4.27
N GLU A 213 7.49 12.78 5.00
CA GLU A 213 7.21 11.95 6.19
C GLU A 213 7.20 10.46 5.84
N LEU A 214 6.54 10.08 4.75
CA LEU A 214 6.47 8.68 4.28
C LEU A 214 7.86 8.15 3.92
N VAL A 215 8.59 8.90 3.09
CA VAL A 215 9.93 8.51 2.63
C VAL A 215 10.90 8.39 3.80
N ASN A 216 10.88 9.34 4.73
CA ASN A 216 11.70 9.27 5.96
C ASN A 216 11.33 8.06 6.81
N LYS A 217 10.04 7.71 6.92
CA LYS A 217 9.60 6.53 7.67
C LYS A 217 10.12 5.24 7.08
N PHE A 218 10.11 5.09 5.75
CA PHE A 218 10.71 3.93 5.10
C PHE A 218 12.24 3.93 5.29
N SER A 219 12.91 5.03 4.93
CA SER A 219 14.37 5.17 5.06
C SER A 219 14.88 4.79 6.45
N THR A 220 14.30 5.40 7.49
CA THR A 220 14.70 5.16 8.89
C THR A 220 14.37 3.75 9.38
N THR A 221 13.24 3.18 8.96
CA THR A 221 12.89 1.79 9.29
C THR A 221 13.94 0.82 8.75
N PHE A 222 14.29 0.94 7.47
CA PHE A 222 15.30 0.08 6.86
C PHE A 222 16.70 0.31 7.44
N TRP A 223 17.10 1.56 7.66
CA TRP A 223 18.34 1.88 8.35
C TRP A 223 18.41 1.19 9.72
N MET A 224 17.41 1.39 10.59
CA MET A 224 17.44 0.89 11.96
C MET A 224 17.45 -0.65 12.02
N GLN A 225 16.69 -1.31 11.16
CA GLN A 225 16.57 -2.78 11.15
C GLN A 225 17.79 -3.47 10.55
N CYS A 226 18.53 -2.78 9.67
CA CYS A 226 19.74 -3.31 9.03
C CYS A 226 21.05 -2.73 9.56
N ARG A 227 21.03 -1.81 10.54
CA ARG A 227 22.25 -1.13 11.04
C ARG A 227 23.33 -2.09 11.54
N ASP A 228 22.91 -3.18 12.16
CA ASP A 228 23.79 -4.18 12.81
C ASP A 228 24.18 -5.30 11.84
N ALA A 229 23.53 -5.35 10.67
CA ALA A 229 24.01 -6.15 9.56
C ALA A 229 25.32 -5.49 9.08
N LYS A 230 26.45 -6.19 9.21
CA LYS A 230 27.79 -5.74 8.78
C LYS A 230 27.92 -5.52 7.25
N VAL A 231 26.79 -5.37 6.55
CA VAL A 231 26.63 -5.43 5.11
C VAL A 231 25.63 -4.33 4.71
N TYR A 232 26.16 -3.22 4.20
CA TYR A 232 25.47 -2.15 3.46
C TYR A 232 24.25 -1.45 4.11
N PRO A 233 24.34 -0.95 5.35
CA PRO A 233 23.20 -0.31 6.03
C PRO A 233 22.70 0.98 5.32
N ARG A 234 23.57 1.63 4.53
CA ARG A 234 23.26 2.81 3.73
C ARG A 234 22.51 2.49 2.44
N ASP A 235 22.82 1.35 1.82
CA ASP A 235 22.17 0.96 0.57
C ASP A 235 20.72 0.54 0.84
N VAL A 236 20.49 -0.17 1.94
CA VAL A 236 19.13 -0.57 2.38
C VAL A 236 18.30 0.62 2.88
N GLU A 237 18.92 1.62 3.51
CA GLU A 237 18.28 2.91 3.81
C GLU A 237 17.80 3.59 2.51
N PHE A 238 18.72 3.74 1.55
CA PHE A 238 18.40 4.29 0.23
C PHE A 238 17.33 3.48 -0.48
N TRP A 239 17.35 2.15 -0.32
CA TRP A 239 16.34 1.27 -0.89
C TRP A 239 14.94 1.54 -0.35
N GLY A 240 14.80 1.64 0.98
CA GLY A 240 13.51 1.98 1.60
C GLY A 240 13.04 3.36 1.15
N CYS A 241 13.96 4.32 1.09
CA CYS A 241 13.67 5.66 0.60
C CYS A 241 13.11 5.66 -0.83
N GLU A 242 13.80 5.02 -1.79
CA GLU A 242 13.39 4.99 -3.19
C GLU A 242 12.06 4.24 -3.38
N TYR A 243 11.86 3.14 -2.66
CA TYR A 243 10.61 2.39 -2.68
C TYR A 243 9.40 3.27 -2.33
N ALA A 244 9.52 4.09 -1.28
CA ALA A 244 8.49 5.04 -0.89
C ALA A 244 8.41 6.27 -1.82
N ARG A 245 9.55 6.77 -2.31
CA ARG A 245 9.61 7.94 -3.19
C ARG A 245 8.85 7.69 -4.49
N ILE A 246 9.01 6.50 -5.07
CA ILE A 246 8.30 6.10 -6.30
C ILE A 246 6.78 6.11 -6.10
N TYR A 247 6.31 5.64 -4.94
CA TYR A 247 4.90 5.69 -4.59
C TYR A 247 4.36 7.13 -4.58
N VAL A 248 5.08 8.05 -3.93
CA VAL A 248 4.69 9.48 -3.90
C VAL A 248 4.75 10.09 -5.29
N PHE A 249 5.83 9.86 -6.05
CA PHE A 249 6.09 10.48 -7.34
C PHE A 249 5.02 10.14 -8.39
N ASN A 250 4.46 8.93 -8.34
CA ASN A 250 3.44 8.51 -9.30
C ASN A 250 2.14 9.29 -9.20
N ARG A 251 1.76 9.73 -7.99
CA ARG A 251 0.54 10.54 -7.76
C ARG A 251 0.86 12.03 -7.69
N TYR A 252 2.05 12.39 -7.20
CA TYR A 252 2.45 13.76 -6.94
C TYR A 252 3.87 14.04 -7.48
N PRO A 253 4.04 14.08 -8.81
CA PRO A 253 5.35 14.29 -9.44
C PRO A 253 5.95 15.67 -9.16
N GLN A 254 5.15 16.64 -8.72
CA GLN A 254 5.62 17.95 -8.29
C GLN A 254 6.46 17.93 -7.01
N CYS A 255 6.40 16.85 -6.24
CA CYS A 255 7.15 16.73 -5.00
C CYS A 255 8.62 16.37 -5.29
N ALA A 256 9.52 17.33 -5.10
CA ALA A 256 10.96 17.18 -5.32
C ALA A 256 11.66 16.38 -4.20
N ILE A 257 11.09 15.25 -3.80
CA ILE A 257 11.67 14.37 -2.77
C ILE A 257 12.89 13.67 -3.36
N ARG A 258 13.98 13.61 -2.60
CA ARG A 258 15.23 12.97 -3.01
C ARG A 258 15.65 11.95 -1.98
N CYS A 259 16.10 10.81 -2.47
CA CYS A 259 16.85 9.86 -1.67
C CYS A 259 18.33 10.15 -1.87
N SER A 260 19.02 10.43 -0.78
CA SER A 260 20.47 10.56 -0.78
C SER A 260 21.04 9.47 0.09
N ILE A 261 22.03 8.75 -0.41
CA ILE A 261 23.00 8.10 0.46
C ILE A 261 23.83 9.26 1.01
N PRO A 262 23.83 9.58 2.32
CA PRO A 262 24.76 10.57 2.81
C PRO A 262 26.16 10.07 2.42
N SER A 263 26.94 10.91 1.74
CA SER A 263 28.32 10.58 1.40
C SER A 263 29.14 10.59 2.68
N SER A 264 29.38 9.42 3.28
CA SER A 264 30.62 9.25 4.04
C SER A 264 31.73 9.18 3.00
N GLY A 265 32.56 10.22 2.95
CA GLY A 265 33.52 10.50 1.88
C GLY A 265 34.21 9.28 1.27
N GLY A 266 34.15 9.20 -0.05
CA GLY A 266 34.77 8.16 -0.85
C GLY A 266 34.22 8.22 -2.27
N ILE A 267 34.82 9.08 -3.09
CA ILE A 267 34.64 9.07 -4.54
C ILE A 267 35.03 7.68 -5.04
N ILE A 268 34.16 7.01 -5.79
CA ILE A 268 34.60 6.01 -6.75
C ILE A 268 34.05 6.47 -8.09
N GLY A 269 34.95 7.07 -8.88
CA GLY A 269 34.78 7.28 -10.32
C GLY A 269 35.17 6.05 -11.11
#